data_AF-A0A5K7TWF2-F1
#
_entry.id   AF-A0A5K7TWF2-F1
#
_cell.length_a   1.000
_cell.length_b   1.000
_cell.length_c   1.000
_cell.angle_alpha   90.00
_cell.angle_beta   90.00
_cell.angle_gamma   90.00
#
_symmetry.space_group_name_H-M   'P 1'
#
loop_
_entity.id
_entity.type
_entity.pdbx_description
1 polymer ?
#
loop_
_entity_poly.entity_id
_entity_poly.type
_entity_poly.pdbx_seq_one_letter_code
_entity_poly.pdbx_strand_id
1 'polypeptide(L)'
;MTTPALKFNDTFTSREYRFSLGYEASSNRRYLSIPVSNGRVDYEEYYAIEDDRFEAWLREPSAAVPMVVRCRRREMDPALMMQPGADRGSADGRLSLAEVGVVLGRIAQLLRHGGCSDWADAIERCRSRLSSDREPVRDGIRGMHGGMGSISDQVLYRDGALLVEATDELHELLGWVYEWGA
;
A
#
# COMPACT_ATOMS: atom_id res chain seq x y z
N MET A 1 33.01 12.42 -20.75
CA MET A 1 31.66 12.01 -21.18
C MET A 1 30.74 12.26 -20.00
N THR A 2 29.87 13.27 -20.10
CA THR A 2 28.92 13.60 -19.03
C THR A 2 27.82 12.55 -19.07
N THR A 3 27.63 11.79 -18.00
CA THR A 3 26.45 10.92 -17.85
C THR A 3 25.21 11.79 -18.04
N PRO A 4 24.29 11.46 -18.95
CA PRO A 4 23.04 12.21 -19.05
C PRO A 4 22.37 12.22 -17.68
N ALA A 5 21.93 13.40 -17.23
CA ALA A 5 21.18 13.50 -15.99
C ALA A 5 19.89 12.67 -16.14
N LEU A 6 19.67 11.73 -15.20
CA LEU A 6 18.42 10.98 -15.11
C LEU A 6 17.26 11.98 -15.03
N LYS A 7 16.31 11.87 -15.96
CA LYS A 7 15.14 12.74 -16.03
C LYS A 7 13.89 11.91 -15.79
N PHE A 8 13.18 12.22 -14.72
CA PHE A 8 11.91 11.59 -14.36
C PHE A 8 10.76 12.52 -14.77
N ASN A 9 9.78 11.98 -15.49
CA ASN A 9 8.61 12.72 -15.93
C ASN A 9 7.35 12.10 -15.32
N ASP A 10 6.70 12.86 -14.43
CA ASP A 10 5.44 12.47 -13.83
C ASP A 10 4.31 12.50 -14.87
N THR A 11 3.55 11.40 -14.92
CA THR A 11 2.29 11.29 -15.65
C THR A 11 1.10 11.58 -14.74
N PHE A 12 1.22 11.26 -13.44
CA PHE A 12 0.18 11.45 -12.45
C PHE A 12 0.80 11.72 -11.08
N THR A 13 0.15 12.57 -10.27
CA THR A 13 0.55 12.85 -8.89
C THR A 13 -0.68 12.82 -7.98
N SER A 14 -0.66 11.98 -6.95
CA SER A 14 -1.64 11.98 -5.86
C SER A 14 -1.11 12.72 -4.65
N ARG A 15 -1.77 13.82 -4.29
CA ARG A 15 -1.48 14.53 -3.02
C ARG A 15 -2.08 13.83 -1.82
N GLU A 16 -3.24 13.19 -1.99
CA GLU A 16 -3.95 12.48 -0.93
C GLU A 16 -3.16 11.26 -0.42
N TYR A 17 -2.63 10.47 -1.35
CA TYR A 17 -1.83 9.28 -1.05
C TYR A 17 -0.31 9.52 -1.19
N ARG A 18 0.10 10.77 -1.43
CA ARG A 18 1.50 11.24 -1.52
C ARG A 18 2.40 10.32 -2.36
N PHE A 19 2.08 10.17 -3.64
CA PHE A 19 2.94 9.49 -4.61
C PHE A 19 2.76 10.06 -6.02
N SER A 20 3.74 9.83 -6.90
CA SER A 20 3.60 10.05 -8.34
C SER A 20 3.80 8.76 -9.13
N LEU A 21 3.26 8.72 -10.35
CA LEU A 21 3.56 7.70 -11.36
C LEU A 21 4.15 8.41 -12.57
N GLY A 22 5.20 7.85 -13.14
CA GLY A 22 5.80 8.42 -14.35
C GLY A 22 6.72 7.46 -15.08
N TYR A 23 7.53 8.02 -15.97
CA TYR A 23 8.55 7.29 -16.72
C TYR A 23 9.91 8.01 -16.63
N GLU A 24 10.97 7.23 -16.54
CA GLU A 24 12.33 7.73 -16.71
C GLU A 24 12.62 7.92 -18.21
N ALA A 25 13.06 9.11 -18.59
CA ALA A 25 13.07 9.57 -19.99
C ALA A 25 14.05 8.80 -20.91
N SER A 26 15.13 8.22 -20.35
CA SER A 26 16.19 7.60 -21.14
C SER A 26 15.92 6.13 -21.43
N SER A 27 15.40 5.41 -20.45
CA SER A 27 15.13 3.97 -20.49
C SER A 27 13.66 3.64 -20.68
N ASN A 28 12.77 4.65 -20.59
CA ASN A 28 11.32 4.49 -20.61
C ASN A 28 10.78 3.56 -19.52
N ARG A 29 11.56 3.36 -18.44
CA ARG A 29 11.13 2.56 -17.28
C ARG A 29 10.07 3.33 -16.52
N ARG A 30 8.96 2.65 -16.23
CA ARG A 30 7.86 3.19 -15.42
C ARG A 30 8.24 3.17 -13.95
N TYR A 31 7.75 4.16 -13.21
CA TYR A 31 8.02 4.27 -11.78
C TYR A 31 6.79 4.66 -10.97
N LEU A 32 6.88 4.34 -9.67
CA LEU A 32 6.17 4.99 -8.59
C LEU A 32 7.18 5.77 -7.75
N SER A 33 6.90 7.03 -7.43
CA SER A 33 7.75 7.82 -6.53
C SER A 33 7.03 8.23 -5.26
N ILE A 34 7.78 8.37 -4.17
CA ILE A 34 7.30 8.89 -2.89
C ILE A 34 8.21 10.02 -2.39
N PRO A 35 7.66 11.03 -1.70
CA PRO A 35 8.46 12.04 -1.04
C PRO A 35 9.12 11.47 0.22
N VAL A 36 10.39 11.79 0.42
CA VAL A 36 11.21 11.44 1.58
C VAL A 36 11.86 12.70 2.12
N SER A 37 11.96 12.81 3.45
CA SER A 37 12.64 13.92 4.11
C SER A 37 13.76 13.42 5.00
N ASN A 38 14.94 14.04 4.93
CA ASN A 38 16.02 13.85 5.90
C ASN A 38 16.08 14.96 6.96
N GLY A 39 15.00 15.74 7.10
CA GLY A 39 14.94 16.87 8.02
C GLY A 39 15.69 18.12 7.56
N ARG A 40 16.45 18.03 6.46
CA ARG A 40 17.12 19.18 5.82
C ARG A 40 16.58 19.46 4.42
N VAL A 41 16.32 18.41 3.66
CA VAL A 41 15.85 18.46 2.28
C VAL A 41 14.77 17.40 2.07
N ASP A 42 13.72 17.80 1.37
CA ASP A 42 12.73 16.88 0.82
C ASP A 42 13.16 16.49 -0.59
N TYR A 43 13.14 15.19 -0.89
CA TYR A 43 13.49 14.64 -2.19
C TYR A 43 12.57 13.46 -2.54
N GLU A 44 12.65 12.97 -3.76
CA GLU A 44 11.83 11.83 -4.21
C GLU A 44 12.65 10.56 -4.34
N GLU A 45 12.10 9.45 -3.84
CA GLU A 45 12.59 8.11 -4.14
C GLU A 45 11.73 7.49 -5.23
N TYR A 46 12.39 6.89 -6.23
CA TYR A 46 11.76 6.34 -7.42
C TYR A 46 11.94 4.82 -7.44
N TYR A 47 10.83 4.10 -7.53
CA TYR A 47 10.77 2.65 -7.55
C TYR A 47 10.30 2.20 -8.92
N ALA A 48 11.05 1.31 -9.55
CA ALA A 48 10.64 0.71 -10.81
C ALA A 48 9.40 -0.15 -10.59
N ILE A 49 8.44 -0.05 -11.51
CA ILE A 49 7.21 -0.85 -11.47
C ILE A 49 6.92 -1.45 -12.83
N GLU A 50 6.19 -2.57 -12.80
CA GLU A 50 5.75 -3.27 -14.00
C GLU A 50 4.68 -2.47 -14.78
N ASP A 51 4.64 -2.71 -16.08
CA ASP A 51 3.79 -2.00 -17.04
C ASP A 51 2.29 -2.14 -16.72
N ASP A 52 1.88 -3.34 -16.35
CA ASP A 52 0.50 -3.67 -16.00
C ASP A 52 0.03 -2.92 -14.74
N ARG A 53 0.88 -2.82 -13.72
CA ARG A 53 0.62 -2.07 -12.48
C ARG A 53 0.51 -0.58 -12.77
N PHE A 54 1.42 -0.02 -13.56
CA PHE A 54 1.37 1.39 -13.93
C PHE A 54 0.05 1.74 -14.63
N GLU A 55 -0.37 0.95 -15.62
CA GLU A 55 -1.61 1.18 -16.35
C GLU A 55 -2.86 0.97 -15.50
N ALA A 56 -2.83 0.00 -14.57
CA ALA A 56 -3.92 -0.21 -13.63
C ALA A 56 -4.04 0.96 -12.63
N TRP A 57 -2.92 1.43 -12.09
CA TRP A 57 -2.90 2.52 -11.11
C TRP A 57 -3.17 3.91 -11.72
N LEU A 58 -2.90 4.12 -13.01
CA LEU A 58 -3.41 5.32 -13.70
C LEU A 58 -4.94 5.34 -13.79
N ARG A 59 -5.58 4.17 -13.86
CA ARG A 59 -7.04 4.04 -13.90
C ARG A 59 -7.67 4.10 -12.51
N GLU A 60 -7.04 3.47 -11.53
CA GLU A 60 -7.47 3.45 -10.13
C GLU A 60 -6.27 3.75 -9.20
N PRO A 61 -5.95 5.03 -8.96
CA PRO A 61 -4.77 5.42 -8.19
C PRO A 61 -4.75 4.90 -6.75
N SER A 62 -5.92 4.69 -6.14
CA SER A 62 -5.99 4.17 -4.78
C SER A 62 -5.43 2.75 -4.69
N ALA A 63 -5.49 1.96 -5.76
CA ALA A 63 -4.92 0.61 -5.78
C ALA A 63 -3.38 0.57 -5.64
N ALA A 64 -2.69 1.71 -5.78
CA ALA A 64 -1.24 1.81 -5.53
C ALA A 64 -0.89 1.93 -4.04
N VAL A 65 -1.84 2.25 -3.16
CA VAL A 65 -1.59 2.53 -1.74
C VAL A 65 -0.80 1.41 -1.04
N PRO A 66 -1.10 0.11 -1.22
CA PRO A 66 -0.27 -0.94 -0.62
C PRO A 66 1.21 -0.85 -1.04
N MET A 67 1.50 -0.60 -2.32
CA MET A 67 2.87 -0.40 -2.79
C MET A 67 3.51 0.86 -2.17
N VAL A 68 2.77 1.97 -2.12
CA VAL A 68 3.24 3.23 -1.49
C VAL A 68 3.66 3.00 -0.05
N VAL A 69 2.85 2.27 0.72
CA VAL A 69 3.12 1.95 2.13
C VAL A 69 4.36 1.06 2.25
N ARG A 70 4.48 0.01 1.43
CA ARG A 70 5.70 -0.83 1.39
C ARG A 70 6.95 -0.02 1.06
N CYS A 71 6.87 0.92 0.11
CA CYS A 71 7.98 1.83 -0.22
C CYS A 71 8.37 2.68 0.99
N ARG A 72 7.39 3.28 1.69
CA ARG A 72 7.65 4.11 2.89
C ARG A 72 8.25 3.30 4.04
N ARG A 73 7.89 2.02 4.15
CA ARG A 73 8.44 1.05 5.10
C ARG A 73 9.78 0.44 4.63
N ARG A 74 10.28 0.84 3.46
CA ARG A 74 11.53 0.37 2.81
C ARG A 74 11.53 -1.10 2.41
N GLU A 75 10.37 -1.72 2.36
CA GLU A 75 10.20 -3.12 1.97
C GLU A 75 10.43 -3.32 0.46
N MET A 76 10.38 -2.23 -0.33
CA MET A 76 10.59 -2.24 -1.78
C MET A 76 11.96 -1.70 -2.22
N ASP A 77 12.94 -1.59 -1.31
CA ASP A 77 14.29 -1.12 -1.64
C ASP A 77 14.96 -1.83 -2.84
N PRO A 78 14.77 -3.15 -3.07
CA PRO A 78 15.31 -3.81 -4.26
C PRO A 78 14.82 -3.21 -5.60
N ALA A 79 13.70 -2.49 -5.60
CA ALA A 79 13.13 -1.86 -6.79
C ALA A 79 13.60 -0.40 -6.98
N LEU A 80 14.41 0.16 -6.08
CA LEU A 80 14.91 1.53 -6.18
C LEU A 80 15.70 1.75 -7.47
N MET A 81 15.33 2.80 -8.21
CA MET A 81 16.02 3.20 -9.44
C MET A 81 17.29 3.99 -9.18
N MET A 82 17.41 4.56 -7.97
CA MET A 82 18.58 5.31 -7.52
C MET A 82 18.95 4.87 -6.11
N GLN A 83 20.22 4.64 -5.85
CA GLN A 83 20.68 4.33 -4.51
C GLN A 83 20.48 5.55 -3.59
N PRO A 84 19.91 5.35 -2.39
CA PRO A 84 19.76 6.44 -1.45
C PRO A 84 21.12 6.88 -0.92
N GLY A 85 21.25 8.18 -0.60
CA GLY A 85 22.45 8.72 0.04
C GLY A 85 22.62 8.21 1.48
N ALA A 86 23.80 8.48 2.06
CA ALA A 86 24.11 8.09 3.45
C ALA A 86 23.12 8.67 4.49
N ASP A 87 22.53 9.83 4.19
CA ASP A 87 21.50 10.50 5.01
C ASP A 87 20.13 10.45 4.30
N ARG A 88 19.62 9.23 4.08
CA ARG A 88 18.36 8.94 3.37
C ARG A 88 17.14 9.59 4.02
N GLY A 89 17.16 9.81 5.33
CA GLY A 89 15.96 10.28 6.04
C GLY A 89 14.85 9.22 6.10
N SER A 90 13.61 9.66 6.28
CA SER A 90 12.45 8.77 6.43
C SER A 90 11.24 9.29 5.65
N ALA A 91 10.46 8.37 5.10
CA ALA A 91 9.10 8.65 4.67
C ALA A 91 8.14 8.47 5.86
N ASP A 92 6.99 9.14 5.84
CA ASP A 92 5.94 8.89 6.84
C ASP A 92 5.29 7.53 6.57
N GLY A 93 5.70 6.51 7.32
CA GLY A 93 5.16 5.15 7.22
C GLY A 93 3.79 4.96 7.86
N ARG A 94 3.22 5.97 8.53
CA ARG A 94 1.90 5.86 9.16
C ARG A 94 0.80 5.98 8.11
N LEU A 95 -0.22 5.15 8.24
CA LEU A 95 -1.41 5.24 7.40
C LEU A 95 -2.27 6.44 7.81
N SER A 96 -2.62 7.28 6.84
CA SER A 96 -3.72 8.25 6.95
C SER A 96 -5.07 7.55 6.93
N LEU A 97 -6.15 8.27 7.30
CA LEU A 97 -7.51 7.69 7.25
C LEU A 97 -7.92 7.23 5.86
N ALA A 98 -7.55 8.00 4.82
CA ALA A 98 -7.87 7.65 3.44
C ALA A 98 -7.15 6.35 3.05
N GLU A 99 -5.88 6.20 3.43
CA GLU A 99 -5.10 4.97 3.18
C GLU A 99 -5.66 3.78 3.97
N VAL A 100 -6.07 3.96 5.24
CA VAL A 100 -6.76 2.89 5.99
C VAL A 100 -8.03 2.46 5.27
N GLY A 101 -8.83 3.40 4.77
CA GLY A 101 -10.03 3.09 4.00
C GLY A 101 -9.75 2.28 2.75
N VAL A 102 -8.66 2.57 2.04
CA VAL A 102 -8.20 1.81 0.88
C VAL A 102 -7.74 0.40 1.28
N VAL A 103 -6.93 0.30 2.33
CA VAL A 103 -6.42 -0.99 2.83
C VAL A 103 -7.56 -1.90 3.30
N LEU A 104 -8.54 -1.37 4.05
CA LEU A 104 -9.74 -2.13 4.43
C LEU A 104 -10.50 -2.62 3.20
N GLY A 105 -10.65 -1.79 2.17
CA GLY A 105 -11.28 -2.20 0.91
C GLY A 105 -10.54 -3.35 0.23
N ARG A 106 -9.20 -3.31 0.23
CA ARG A 106 -8.38 -4.40 -0.33
C ARG A 106 -8.49 -5.69 0.47
N ILE A 107 -8.47 -5.60 1.80
CA ILE A 107 -8.71 -6.73 2.70
C ILE A 107 -10.07 -7.38 2.39
N ALA A 108 -11.14 -6.58 2.30
CA ALA A 108 -12.47 -7.10 1.97
C ALA A 108 -12.50 -7.80 0.60
N GLN A 109 -11.82 -7.24 -0.40
CA GLN A 109 -11.72 -7.86 -1.73
C GLN A 109 -11.02 -9.23 -1.69
N LEU A 110 -9.88 -9.33 -0.98
CA LEU A 110 -9.14 -10.59 -0.81
C LEU A 110 -10.00 -11.64 -0.10
N LEU A 111 -10.69 -11.25 0.97
CA LEU A 111 -11.58 -12.13 1.73
C LEU A 111 -12.76 -12.63 0.88
N ARG A 112 -13.43 -11.77 0.10
CA ARG A 112 -14.49 -12.22 -0.83
C ARG A 112 -13.96 -13.20 -1.85
N HIS A 113 -12.76 -12.94 -2.39
CA HIS A 113 -12.15 -13.80 -3.38
C HIS A 113 -11.79 -15.19 -2.82
N GLY A 114 -11.37 -15.25 -1.55
CA GLY A 114 -11.06 -16.48 -0.84
C GLY A 114 -12.25 -17.17 -0.17
N GLY A 115 -13.49 -16.72 -0.42
CA GLY A 115 -14.71 -17.32 0.12
C GLY A 115 -15.08 -16.90 1.55
N CYS A 116 -14.34 -15.98 2.18
CA CYS A 116 -14.56 -15.48 3.54
C CYS A 116 -15.51 -14.28 3.57
N SER A 117 -16.71 -14.40 2.99
CA SER A 117 -17.66 -13.28 2.79
C SER A 117 -18.11 -12.60 4.09
N ASP A 118 -18.30 -13.35 5.17
CA ASP A 118 -18.72 -12.78 6.47
C ASP A 118 -17.68 -11.79 7.02
N TRP A 119 -16.40 -12.14 6.89
CA TRP A 119 -15.29 -11.27 7.26
C TRP A 119 -15.16 -10.08 6.33
N ALA A 120 -15.36 -10.28 5.03
CA ALA A 120 -15.37 -9.16 4.09
C ALA A 120 -16.45 -8.14 4.43
N ASP A 121 -17.65 -8.59 4.79
CA ASP A 121 -18.74 -7.71 5.19
C ASP A 121 -18.46 -7.02 6.53
N ALA A 122 -17.79 -7.69 7.47
CA ALA A 122 -17.32 -7.06 8.71
C ALA A 122 -16.34 -5.92 8.44
N ILE A 123 -15.38 -6.14 7.54
CA ILE A 123 -14.39 -5.13 7.15
C ILE A 123 -15.05 -3.94 6.44
N GLU A 124 -16.00 -4.17 5.53
CA GLU A 124 -16.73 -3.09 4.86
C GLU A 124 -17.60 -2.27 5.84
N ARG A 125 -18.15 -2.91 6.88
CA ARG A 125 -18.83 -2.19 7.97
C ARG A 125 -17.87 -1.26 8.72
N CYS A 126 -16.64 -1.69 8.98
CA CYS A 126 -15.62 -0.80 9.56
C CYS A 126 -15.26 0.34 8.60
N ARG A 127 -15.03 0.02 7.33
CA ARG A 127 -14.65 0.99 6.30
C ARG A 127 -15.68 2.10 6.12
N SER A 128 -16.97 1.76 6.06
CA SER A 128 -18.06 2.74 5.91
C SER A 128 -18.20 3.70 7.10
N ARG A 129 -17.64 3.36 8.26
CA ARG A 129 -17.67 4.20 9.47
C ARG A 129 -16.44 5.10 9.62
N LEU A 130 -15.38 4.90 8.83
CA LEU A 130 -14.13 5.67 8.91
C LEU A 130 -14.31 7.18 8.73
N SER A 131 -15.30 7.60 7.94
CA SER A 131 -15.58 9.02 7.70
C SER A 131 -16.22 9.71 8.92
N SER A 132 -16.75 8.94 9.88
CA SER A 132 -17.61 9.45 10.95
C SER A 132 -16.94 9.39 12.32
N ASP A 133 -16.17 8.35 12.64
CA ASP A 133 -15.46 8.25 13.93
C ASP A 133 -14.28 7.26 13.85
N ARG A 134 -13.13 7.64 14.41
CA ARG A 134 -11.91 6.81 14.42
C ARG A 134 -11.97 5.73 15.50
N GLU A 135 -12.39 6.06 16.71
CA GLU A 135 -12.26 5.16 17.87
C GLU A 135 -13.12 3.89 17.72
N PRO A 136 -14.39 3.96 17.29
CA PRO A 136 -15.21 2.76 17.06
C PRO A 136 -14.67 1.87 15.94
N VAL A 137 -13.97 2.43 14.95
CA VAL A 137 -13.35 1.65 13.88
C VAL A 137 -12.12 0.91 14.41
N ARG A 138 -11.31 1.56 15.24
CA ARG A 138 -10.17 0.93 15.94
C ARG A 138 -10.62 -0.20 16.85
N ASP A 139 -11.66 0.04 17.66
CA ASP A 139 -12.25 -0.99 18.51
C ASP A 139 -12.80 -2.16 17.70
N GLY A 140 -13.50 -1.85 16.60
CA GLY A 140 -14.01 -2.84 15.67
C GLY A 140 -12.90 -3.72 15.09
N ILE A 141 -11.85 -3.11 14.54
CA ILE A 141 -10.67 -3.80 14.01
C ILE A 141 -10.05 -4.69 15.10
N ARG A 142 -9.74 -4.12 16.27
CA ARG A 142 -9.12 -4.84 17.37
C ARG A 142 -9.94 -6.05 17.82
N GLY A 143 -11.26 -5.91 17.86
CA GLY A 143 -12.18 -7.01 18.18
C GLY A 143 -12.18 -8.15 17.16
N MET A 144 -11.75 -7.92 15.91
CA MET A 144 -11.61 -8.97 14.90
C MET A 144 -10.32 -9.80 15.09
N HIS A 145 -9.34 -9.25 15.80
CA HIS A 145 -8.07 -9.92 16.11
C HIS A 145 -8.17 -10.65 17.46
N GLY A 146 -8.15 -11.98 17.43
CA GLY A 146 -8.10 -12.84 18.63
C GLY A 146 -9.20 -13.91 18.69
N GLY A 147 -8.90 -15.00 19.41
CA GLY A 147 -9.77 -16.19 19.51
C GLY A 147 -9.57 -17.20 18.37
N MET A 148 -10.19 -18.38 18.48
CA MET A 148 -10.15 -19.40 17.43
C MET A 148 -11.02 -18.98 16.25
N GLY A 149 -10.44 -18.91 15.04
CA GLY A 149 -11.15 -18.50 13.83
C GLY A 149 -11.21 -16.99 13.65
N SER A 150 -10.26 -16.26 14.23
CA SER A 150 -10.15 -14.81 14.07
C SER A 150 -9.86 -14.43 12.61
N ILE A 151 -9.95 -13.13 12.30
CA ILE A 151 -9.61 -12.67 10.96
C ILE A 151 -8.12 -12.89 10.64
N SER A 152 -7.26 -12.91 11.66
CA SER A 152 -5.83 -13.19 11.53
C SER A 152 -5.53 -14.65 11.15
N ASP A 153 -6.43 -15.58 11.44
CA ASP A 153 -6.23 -17.01 11.17
C ASP A 153 -6.69 -17.41 9.75
N GLN A 154 -7.27 -16.46 9.00
CA GLN A 154 -7.88 -16.76 7.71
C GLN A 154 -6.82 -17.15 6.68
N VAL A 155 -7.06 -18.26 6.00
CA VAL A 155 -6.27 -18.74 4.86
C VAL A 155 -7.20 -18.81 3.66
N LEU A 156 -6.80 -18.19 2.55
CA LEU A 156 -7.68 -18.00 1.40
C LEU A 156 -7.62 -19.18 0.46
N TYR A 157 -8.80 -19.67 0.05
CA TYR A 157 -8.95 -20.75 -0.92
C TYR A 157 -9.87 -20.34 -2.05
N ARG A 158 -9.64 -20.89 -3.24
CA ARG A 158 -10.58 -20.81 -4.36
C ARG A 158 -10.63 -22.14 -5.09
N ASP A 159 -11.85 -22.66 -5.27
CA ASP A 159 -12.09 -23.95 -5.93
C ASP A 159 -11.24 -25.10 -5.34
N GLY A 160 -11.01 -25.05 -4.02
CA GLY A 160 -10.20 -26.02 -3.27
C GLY A 160 -8.68 -25.79 -3.33
N ALA A 161 -8.19 -24.80 -4.09
CA ALA A 161 -6.77 -24.46 -4.17
C ALA A 161 -6.41 -23.33 -3.20
N LEU A 162 -5.27 -23.47 -2.52
CA LEU A 162 -4.71 -22.44 -1.63
C LEU A 162 -4.22 -21.24 -2.45
N LEU A 163 -4.62 -20.03 -2.05
CA LEU A 163 -4.16 -18.78 -2.64
C LEU A 163 -3.05 -18.18 -1.78
N VAL A 164 -1.82 -18.65 -1.97
CA VAL A 164 -0.65 -18.28 -1.12
C VAL A 164 -0.42 -16.77 -1.15
N GLU A 165 -0.20 -16.17 -2.32
CA GLU A 165 0.11 -14.74 -2.45
C GLU A 165 -0.99 -13.84 -1.89
N ALA A 166 -2.26 -14.21 -2.11
CA ALA A 166 -3.41 -13.47 -1.59
C ALA A 166 -3.52 -13.58 -0.06
N THR A 167 -3.12 -14.72 0.51
CA THR A 167 -3.11 -14.93 1.96
C THR A 167 -1.98 -14.13 2.61
N ASP A 168 -0.79 -14.14 2.02
CA ASP A 168 0.34 -13.33 2.49
C ASP A 168 0.00 -11.83 2.45
N GLU A 169 -0.59 -11.37 1.34
CA GLU A 169 -1.08 -9.99 1.23
C GLU A 169 -2.13 -9.68 2.29
N LEU A 170 -3.11 -10.57 2.52
CA LEU A 170 -4.12 -10.37 3.54
C LEU A 170 -3.50 -10.18 4.93
N HIS A 171 -2.58 -11.06 5.33
CA HIS A 171 -1.96 -11.01 6.66
C HIS A 171 -1.10 -9.77 6.86
N GLU A 172 -0.38 -9.35 5.83
CA GLU A 172 0.40 -8.12 5.86
C GLU A 172 -0.50 -6.89 6.04
N LEU A 173 -1.57 -6.78 5.24
CA LEU A 173 -2.52 -5.67 5.32
C LEU A 173 -3.25 -5.64 6.68
N LEU A 174 -3.62 -6.81 7.20
CA LEU A 174 -4.18 -6.94 8.55
C LEU A 174 -3.20 -6.45 9.62
N GLY A 175 -1.90 -6.74 9.46
CA GLY A 175 -0.85 -6.23 10.33
C GLY A 175 -0.79 -4.70 10.35
N TRP A 176 -0.82 -4.05 9.18
CA TRP A 176 -0.79 -2.59 9.11
C TRP A 176 -2.02 -1.92 9.73
N VAL A 177 -3.20 -2.51 9.52
CA VAL A 177 -4.46 -2.01 10.08
C VAL A 177 -4.50 -2.20 11.59
N TYR A 178 -3.95 -3.31 12.10
CA TYR A 178 -3.78 -3.54 13.53
C TYR A 178 -2.83 -2.51 14.17
N GLU A 179 -1.66 -2.25 13.56
CA GLU A 179 -0.71 -1.22 14.02
C GLU A 179 -1.33 0.18 14.04
N TRP A 180 -2.18 0.51 13.07
CA TRP A 180 -2.89 1.78 13.03
C TRP A 180 -3.96 1.92 14.15
N GLY A 181 -4.55 0.79 14.54
CA GLY A 181 -5.58 0.71 15.58
C GLY A 181 -5.06 0.60 17.02
N ALA A 182 -3.77 0.31 17.20
CA ALA A 182 -3.08 0.27 18.49
C ALA A 182 -2.75 1.67 19.03
#